data_AF-A0A1G8PXB4-F1
#
_entry.id   AF-A0A1G8PXB4-F1
#
_cell.length_a   1.000
_cell.length_b   1.000
_cell.length_c   1.000
_cell.angle_alpha   90.00
_cell.angle_beta   90.00
_cell.angle_gamma   90.00
#
_symmetry.space_group_name_H-M   'P 1'
#
loop_
_entity.id
_entity.type
_entity.pdbx_description
1 polymer ?
#
loop_
_entity_poly.entity_id
_entity_poly.type
_entity_poly.pdbx_seq_one_letter_code
_entity_poly.pdbx_strand_id
1 'polypeptide(L)'
;MTLTLGAILRSAGIDPANAQAMRHAFVGEYEDSGLPGIHADSTDEELLAYTSQQSAKPWIFPVEPPSIWVALVREDGDRARLWSVLENRGEVSNDGALRTFDLVVSIGAAEPVRAHLANARSTF
;
A
#
# COMPACT_ATOMS: atom_id res chain seq x y z
N MET A 1 12.65 -4.21 21.93
CA MET A 1 12.97 -5.04 20.75
C MET A 1 12.27 -4.44 19.55
N THR A 2 12.96 -4.22 18.44
CA THR A 2 12.37 -3.59 17.23
C THR A 2 11.95 -4.67 16.25
N LEU A 3 10.65 -4.76 15.95
CA LEU A 3 10.14 -5.61 14.88
C LEU A 3 10.31 -4.90 13.54
N THR A 4 11.01 -5.54 12.60
CA THR A 4 11.12 -5.02 11.23
C THR A 4 9.90 -5.44 10.41
N LEU A 5 9.52 -4.65 9.41
CA LEU A 5 8.42 -5.01 8.50
C LEU A 5 8.64 -6.39 7.87
N GLY A 6 9.88 -6.71 7.48
CA GLY A 6 10.21 -8.04 6.96
C GLY A 6 9.97 -9.19 7.96
N ALA A 7 10.14 -8.96 9.26
CA ALA A 7 9.79 -9.96 10.27
C ALA A 7 8.27 -10.15 10.39
N ILE A 8 7.50 -9.06 10.31
CA ILE A 8 6.04 -9.10 10.33
C ILE A 8 5.50 -9.86 9.11
N LEU A 9 5.99 -9.55 7.91
CA LEU A 9 5.56 -10.23 6.67
C LEU A 9 5.85 -11.74 6.72
N ARG A 10 7.04 -12.14 7.15
CA ARG A 10 7.38 -13.56 7.29
C ARG A 10 6.48 -14.28 8.29
N SER A 11 6.11 -13.62 9.39
CA SER A 11 5.17 -14.21 10.37
C SER A 11 3.76 -14.40 9.80
N ALA A 12 3.37 -13.58 8.83
CA ALA A 12 2.13 -13.71 8.08
C ALA A 12 2.23 -14.69 6.89
N GLY A 13 3.35 -15.41 6.73
CA GLY A 13 3.57 -16.32 5.61
C GLY A 13 3.87 -15.63 4.27
N ILE A 14 4.13 -14.32 4.28
CA ILE A 14 4.49 -13.54 3.08
C ILE A 14 6.01 -13.50 2.97
N ASP A 15 6.54 -13.89 1.81
CA ASP A 15 7.95 -13.64 1.47
C ASP A 15 8.14 -12.13 1.21
N PRO A 16 8.99 -11.43 1.98
CA PRO A 16 9.28 -10.01 1.75
C PRO A 16 9.80 -9.69 0.35
N ALA A 17 10.41 -10.65 -0.37
CA ALA A 17 10.84 -10.45 -1.74
C ALA A 17 9.66 -10.34 -2.74
N ASN A 18 8.51 -10.90 -2.37
CA ASN A 18 7.27 -10.85 -3.16
C ASN A 18 6.32 -9.74 -2.68
N ALA A 19 6.79 -8.84 -1.83
CA ALA A 19 6.00 -7.76 -1.26
C ALA A 19 6.60 -6.38 -1.52
N GLN A 20 5.76 -5.40 -1.80
CA GLN A 20 6.15 -3.99 -1.86
C GLN A 20 5.36 -3.19 -0.82
N ALA A 21 6.06 -2.39 -0.02
CA ALA A 21 5.44 -1.46 0.91
C ALA A 21 5.25 -0.09 0.25
N MET A 22 4.05 0.46 0.36
CA MET A 22 3.68 1.77 -0.16
C MET A 22 3.22 2.65 0.98
N ARG A 23 3.75 3.87 1.06
CA ARG A 23 3.32 4.86 2.05
C ARG A 23 2.62 6.01 1.34
N HIS A 24 1.31 6.09 1.53
CA HIS A 24 0.52 7.22 1.08
C HIS A 24 0.70 8.38 2.04
N ALA A 25 1.22 9.49 1.53
CA ALA A 25 1.15 10.78 2.19
C ALA A 25 -0.18 11.45 1.79
N PHE A 26 -0.83 12.13 2.72
CA PHE A 26 -1.97 12.98 2.38
C PHE A 26 -1.46 14.12 1.49
N VAL A 27 -1.92 14.17 0.26
CA VAL A 27 -1.62 15.25 -0.68
C VAL A 27 -2.99 15.83 -1.04
N GLY A 28 -3.23 17.11 -0.70
CA GLY A 28 -4.54 17.73 -0.90
C GLY A 28 -4.97 17.70 -2.36
N GLU A 29 -4.06 18.05 -3.28
CA GLU A 29 -4.23 17.95 -4.74
C GLU A 29 -2.85 17.73 -5.37
N TYR A 30 -2.74 16.86 -6.37
CA TYR A 30 -1.58 16.85 -7.27
C TYR A 30 -1.89 17.79 -8.44
N GLU A 31 -1.27 18.98 -8.47
CA GLU A 31 -1.43 19.96 -9.57
C GLU A 31 -1.05 19.39 -10.95
N ASP A 32 -0.27 18.30 -11.01
CA ASP A 32 0.28 17.76 -12.26
C ASP A 32 -0.40 16.48 -12.80
N SER A 33 -1.21 15.77 -12.00
CA SER A 33 -1.79 14.47 -12.41
C SER A 33 -3.31 14.46 -12.57
N GLY A 34 -4.01 15.46 -12.03
CA GLY A 34 -5.49 15.51 -12.07
C GLY A 34 -6.18 14.38 -11.28
N LEU A 35 -5.43 13.59 -10.52
CA LEU A 35 -5.98 12.56 -9.64
C LEU A 35 -6.37 13.19 -8.29
N PRO A 36 -7.57 12.88 -7.75
CA PRO A 36 -7.91 13.27 -6.40
C PRO A 36 -6.89 12.66 -5.44
N GLY A 37 -6.23 13.52 -4.66
CA GLY A 37 -5.28 13.08 -3.67
C GLY A 37 -5.97 12.37 -2.50
N ILE A 38 -5.22 11.56 -1.75
CA ILE A 38 -5.73 10.94 -0.54
C ILE A 38 -5.81 12.00 0.57
N HIS A 39 -6.94 12.07 1.26
CA HIS A 39 -7.16 12.87 2.47
C HIS A 39 -7.42 11.96 3.69
N ALA A 40 -7.39 12.55 4.89
CA ALA A 40 -7.58 11.80 6.13
C ALA A 40 -8.93 11.08 6.21
N ASP A 41 -9.94 11.65 5.55
CA ASP A 41 -11.31 11.13 5.51
C ASP A 41 -11.62 10.27 4.28
N SER A 42 -10.60 9.88 3.48
CA SER A 42 -10.84 9.06 2.28
C SER A 42 -11.39 7.68 2.66
N THR A 43 -12.36 7.20 1.88
CA THR A 43 -12.95 5.87 2.08
C THR A 43 -12.00 4.75 1.65
N ASP A 44 -12.30 3.51 2.05
CA ASP A 44 -11.52 2.34 1.62
C ASP A 44 -11.57 2.15 0.09
N GLU A 45 -12.69 2.48 -0.55
CA GLU A 45 -12.84 2.43 -2.00
C GLU A 45 -12.00 3.50 -2.69
N GLU A 46 -11.96 4.73 -2.15
CA GLU A 46 -11.14 5.83 -2.68
C GLU A 46 -9.64 5.52 -2.53
N LEU A 47 -9.24 4.97 -1.37
CA LEU A 47 -7.89 4.49 -1.15
C LEU A 47 -7.51 3.38 -2.12
N LEU A 48 -8.40 2.40 -2.34
CA LEU A 48 -8.15 1.32 -3.28
C LEU A 48 -8.03 1.81 -4.71
N ALA A 49 -8.94 2.70 -5.14
CA ALA A 49 -8.90 3.31 -6.47
C ALA A 49 -7.59 4.10 -6.66
N TYR A 50 -7.20 4.89 -5.67
CA TYR A 50 -5.92 5.62 -5.71
C TYR A 50 -4.73 4.67 -5.77
N THR A 51 -4.66 3.67 -4.89
CA THR A 51 -3.55 2.71 -4.86
C THR A 51 -3.46 1.91 -6.17
N SER A 52 -4.60 1.60 -6.80
CA SER A 52 -4.64 0.87 -8.08
C SER A 52 -4.00 1.63 -9.25
N GLN A 53 -3.86 2.95 -9.14
CA GLN A 53 -3.29 3.80 -10.19
C GLN A 53 -1.88 4.23 -9.81
N GLN A 54 -0.91 3.80 -10.61
CA GLN A 54 0.52 4.07 -10.38
C GLN A 54 1.17 4.69 -11.61
N SER A 55 2.26 5.42 -11.41
CA SER A 55 2.96 6.05 -12.53
C SER A 55 3.50 5.01 -13.52
N ALA A 56 3.40 5.29 -14.82
CA ALA A 56 4.05 4.48 -15.85
C ALA A 56 5.58 4.66 -15.88
N LYS A 57 6.12 5.64 -15.15
CA LYS A 57 7.55 5.97 -15.13
C LYS A 57 8.34 4.93 -14.31
N PRO A 58 9.27 4.17 -14.91
CA PRO A 58 9.98 3.07 -14.24
C PRO A 58 10.84 3.47 -13.03
N TRP A 59 11.26 4.74 -12.95
CA TRP A 59 12.02 5.27 -11.81
C TRP A 59 11.13 5.72 -10.64
N ILE A 60 9.83 5.83 -10.86
CA ILE A 60 8.83 6.14 -9.83
C ILE A 60 8.18 4.85 -9.33
N PHE A 61 7.80 3.96 -10.26
CA PHE A 61 7.11 2.72 -9.96
C PHE A 61 7.75 1.54 -10.73
N PRO A 62 7.93 0.36 -10.11
CA PRO A 62 8.55 -0.78 -10.78
C PRO A 62 7.81 -1.18 -12.07
N VAL A 63 8.58 -1.61 -13.08
CA VAL A 63 8.02 -2.16 -14.32
C VAL A 63 7.18 -3.40 -14.00
N GLU A 64 7.73 -4.31 -13.20
CA GLU A 64 7.07 -5.52 -12.72
C GLU A 64 6.89 -5.41 -11.20
N PRO A 65 5.75 -4.87 -10.72
CA PRO A 65 5.49 -4.79 -9.29
C PRO A 65 5.22 -6.19 -8.71
N PRO A 66 5.60 -6.45 -7.45
CA PRO A 66 5.29 -7.70 -6.77
C PRO A 66 3.78 -7.98 -6.67
N SER A 67 3.42 -9.23 -6.35
CA SER A 67 2.02 -9.64 -6.21
C SER A 67 1.38 -9.18 -4.90
N ILE A 68 2.16 -8.89 -3.85
CA ILE A 68 1.63 -8.42 -2.56
C ILE A 68 2.01 -6.97 -2.31
N TRP A 69 1.01 -6.12 -2.06
CA TRP A 69 1.23 -4.70 -1.77
C TRP A 69 0.78 -4.40 -0.34
N VAL A 70 1.65 -3.76 0.44
CA VAL A 70 1.37 -3.37 1.83
C VAL A 70 1.16 -1.87 1.84
N ALA A 71 -0.11 -1.46 1.90
CA ALA A 71 -0.49 -0.06 1.81
C ALA A 71 -0.60 0.56 3.21
N LEU A 72 0.25 1.55 3.47
CA LEU A 72 0.30 2.33 4.69
C LEU A 72 -0.23 3.73 4.41
N VAL A 73 -1.08 4.23 5.29
CA VAL A 73 -1.62 5.59 5.22
C VAL A 73 -1.04 6.40 6.36
N ARG A 74 -0.61 7.62 6.07
CA ARG A 74 -0.12 8.56 7.09
C ARG A 74 -1.15 8.72 8.21
N GLU A 75 -0.69 8.80 9.45
CA GLU A 75 -1.55 9.04 10.62
C GLU A 75 -1.21 10.39 11.26
N ASP A 76 0.06 10.61 11.59
CA ASP A 76 0.56 11.89 12.11
C ASP A 76 2.08 11.97 11.94
N GLY A 77 2.61 13.15 11.59
CA GLY A 77 4.05 13.34 11.37
C GLY A 77 4.65 12.31 10.41
N ASP A 78 5.64 11.55 10.89
CA ASP A 78 6.28 10.43 10.17
C ASP A 78 5.60 9.09 10.41
N ARG A 79 4.58 9.03 11.27
CA ARG A 79 3.82 7.81 11.56
C ARG A 79 2.87 7.50 10.42
N ALA A 80 2.75 6.21 10.15
CA ALA A 80 1.75 5.65 9.26
C ALA A 80 1.11 4.44 9.93
N ARG A 81 -0.17 4.23 9.65
CA ARG A 81 -0.91 3.01 10.01
C ARG A 81 -1.00 2.10 8.80
N LEU A 82 -1.05 0.79 9.04
CA LEU A 82 -1.47 -0.13 7.99
C LEU A 82 -2.93 0.17 7.64
N TRP A 83 -3.14 0.52 6.38
CA TRP A 83 -4.48 0.56 5.83
C TRP A 83 -4.89 -0.83 5.39
N SER A 84 -4.13 -1.49 4.50
CA SER A 84 -4.48 -2.83 4.01
C SER A 84 -3.28 -3.58 3.40
N VAL A 85 -3.47 -4.89 3.20
CA VAL A 85 -2.60 -5.73 2.37
C VAL A 85 -3.42 -6.13 1.15
N LEU A 86 -2.89 -5.83 -0.04
CA LEU A 86 -3.55 -6.02 -1.32
C LEU A 86 -2.83 -7.09 -2.13
N GLU A 87 -3.60 -7.86 -2.89
CA GLU A 87 -3.10 -8.75 -3.93
C GLU A 87 -3.23 -8.05 -5.28
N ASN A 88 -2.10 -7.84 -5.94
CA ASN A 88 -2.02 -7.36 -7.31
C ASN A 88 -2.20 -8.54 -8.28
N ARG A 89 -3.31 -8.51 -9.04
CA ARG A 89 -3.67 -9.50 -10.04
C ARG A 89 -3.17 -9.17 -11.44
N GLY A 90 -2.52 -8.02 -11.61
CA GLY A 90 -1.91 -7.59 -12.85
C GLY A 90 -2.43 -6.24 -13.35
N GLU A 91 -1.78 -5.76 -14.41
CA GLU A 91 -2.13 -4.50 -15.08
C GLU A 91 -3.40 -4.67 -15.93
N VAL A 92 -4.35 -3.76 -15.76
CA VAL A 92 -5.63 -3.71 -16.48
C VAL A 92 -5.58 -2.68 -17.60
N SER A 93 -4.89 -1.56 -17.38
CA SER A 93 -4.76 -0.50 -18.38
C SER A 93 -3.47 0.31 -18.20
N ASN A 94 -3.03 0.94 -19.29
CA ASN A 94 -1.87 1.81 -19.32
C ASN A 94 -2.03 2.83 -20.44
N ASP A 95 -2.03 4.12 -20.08
CA ASP A 95 -2.22 5.24 -21.02
C ASP A 95 -0.89 5.94 -21.37
N GLY A 96 0.24 5.40 -20.91
CA GLY A 96 1.58 5.97 -21.07
C GLY A 96 2.00 6.96 -19.97
N ALA A 97 1.06 7.46 -19.16
CA ALA A 97 1.34 8.29 -17.99
C ALA A 97 1.06 7.54 -16.68
N LEU A 98 -0.04 6.80 -16.64
CA LEU A 98 -0.54 6.01 -15.52
C LEU A 98 -0.83 4.57 -15.96
N ARG A 99 -0.62 3.66 -15.02
CA ARG A 99 -0.92 2.23 -15.08
C ARG A 99 -1.98 1.93 -14.03
N THR A 100 -3.02 1.21 -14.42
CA THR A 100 -4.06 0.75 -13.50
C THR A 100 -3.92 -0.75 -13.29
N PHE A 101 -4.00 -1.19 -12.03
CA PHE A 101 -3.86 -2.58 -11.63
C PHE A 101 -5.16 -3.12 -11.01
N ASP A 102 -5.45 -4.39 -11.25
CA ASP A 102 -6.52 -5.09 -10.54
C ASP A 102 -6.01 -5.47 -9.14
N LEU A 103 -6.52 -4.77 -8.13
CA LEU A 103 -6.14 -4.97 -6.74
C LEU A 103 -7.34 -5.50 -5.94
N VAL A 104 -7.09 -6.54 -5.15
CA VAL A 104 -8.07 -7.03 -4.18
C VAL A 104 -7.50 -7.01 -2.77
N VAL A 105 -8.36 -6.70 -1.79
CA VAL A 105 -7.99 -6.78 -0.38
C VAL A 105 -7.75 -8.24 -0.01
N SER A 106 -6.53 -8.56 0.41
CA SER A 106 -6.19 -9.90 0.86
C SER A 106 -6.65 -10.08 2.30
N ILE A 107 -7.86 -10.60 2.49
CA ILE A 107 -8.44 -10.82 3.83
C ILE A 107 -7.55 -11.78 4.66
N GLY A 108 -7.05 -12.85 4.03
CA GLY A 108 -6.20 -13.84 4.70
C GLY A 108 -4.79 -13.35 5.06
N ALA A 109 -4.22 -12.44 4.27
CA ALA A 109 -2.88 -11.90 4.54
C ALA A 109 -2.92 -10.59 5.38
N ALA A 110 -4.01 -9.83 5.30
CA ALA A 110 -4.18 -8.58 6.05
C ALA A 110 -4.36 -8.81 7.55
N GLU A 111 -5.11 -9.84 7.96
CA GLU A 111 -5.39 -10.12 9.37
C GLU A 111 -4.12 -10.38 10.22
N PRO A 112 -3.20 -11.30 9.84
CA PRO A 112 -1.99 -11.55 10.63
C PRO A 112 -1.03 -10.35 10.67
N VAL A 113 -0.93 -9.57 9.57
CA VAL A 113 -0.11 -8.35 9.53
C VAL A 113 -0.71 -7.26 10.43
N ARG A 114 -2.04 -7.06 10.40
CA ARG A 114 -2.75 -6.14 11.30
C ARG A 114 -2.56 -6.54 12.76
N ALA A 115 -2.72 -7.82 13.10
CA ALA A 115 -2.57 -8.33 14.46
C ALA A 115 -1.16 -8.07 15.02
N HIS A 116 -0.12 -8.28 14.21
CA HIS A 116 1.26 -7.99 14.62
C HIS A 116 1.53 -6.50 14.81
N LEU A 117 1.01 -5.65 13.93
CA LEU A 117 1.16 -4.19 14.07
C LEU A 117 0.39 -3.64 15.29
N ALA A 118 -0.76 -4.21 15.63
CA ALA A 118 -1.50 -3.87 16.83
C ALA A 118 -0.73 -4.28 18.10
N ASN A 119 -0.17 -5.49 18.13
CA ASN A 119 0.64 -5.98 19.25
C ASN A 119 1.94 -5.15 19.43
N ALA A 120 2.54 -4.69 18.34
CA ALA A 120 3.70 -3.81 18.39
C ALA A 120 3.40 -2.44 19.03
N ARG A 121 2.14 -1.95 18.97
CA ARG A 121 1.71 -0.73 19.68
C ARG A 121 1.49 -0.94 21.18
N SER A 122 1.18 -2.15 21.63
CA SER A 122 0.82 -2.43 23.02
C SER A 122 2.01 -2.81 23.93
N THR A 123 3.24 -2.79 23.39
CA THR A 123 4.46 -3.24 24.11
C THR A 123 5.40 -2.07 24.48
N PHE A 124 4.93 -0.82 24.47
CA PHE A 124 5.71 0.36 24.88
C PHE A 124 4.89 1.29 25.76
#